data_AF-A0A953M463-F1
#
_entry.id   AF-A0A953M463-F1
#
_cell.length_a   1.000
_cell.length_b   1.000
_cell.length_c   1.000
_cell.angle_alpha   90.00
_cell.angle_beta   90.00
_cell.angle_gamma   90.00
#
_symmetry.space_group_name_H-M   'P 1'
#
loop_
_entity.id
_entity.type
_entity.pdbx_description
1 polymer ?
#
loop_
_entity_poly.entity_id
_entity_poly.type
_entity_poly.pdbx_seq_one_letter_code
_entity_poly.pdbx_strand_id
1 'polypeptide(L)'
;VSFNSIFMMADSGARGSAAQIRQLAGMRGLMAKPDGSIIETPITANFREGLNVLQYFISTHGARKGLADTALKTANSGYLTRRLVDVAQDLVVTEVDCGTREGTLMTSIIEGGEVVEPLRERVLGRVTAGDIVKPGTDTVLLQAGDVLDETWVAQLEEIGVDQLVVRSAITCETRYGICAKCYGRDLARGHLVNVGEAVGVIAAQSIGEPGTQLTMRTFHIGGAASRAAAVSHIEVKSKGTVKLQNIKLLAREDGSFATVSRSGELAILDEVGRERERYKVPYGAVLSVADGDGVEPGQVVANWDPHTHPVITEVRGKVTFSDIVDGVTVTRHVDEITGLTSMVITDPKQRSTAA
;
A
#
# COMPACT_ATOMS: atom_id res chain seq x y z
N VAL A 1 -16.62 18.63 -23.62
CA VAL A 1 -17.33 18.15 -22.42
C VAL A 1 -18.69 17.61 -22.86
N SER A 2 -18.96 16.33 -22.66
CA SER A 2 -20.23 15.70 -23.05
C SER A 2 -21.25 15.89 -21.93
N PHE A 3 -22.44 16.44 -22.22
CA PHE A 3 -23.55 16.62 -21.27
C PHE A 3 -24.33 15.31 -21.01
N ASN A 4 -23.68 14.15 -21.15
CA ASN A 4 -24.31 12.88 -20.82
C ASN A 4 -24.51 12.80 -19.30
N SER A 5 -25.77 12.62 -18.86
CA SER A 5 -26.11 12.61 -17.44
C SER A 5 -25.38 11.53 -16.63
N ILE A 6 -25.10 10.36 -17.22
CA ILE A 6 -24.37 9.28 -16.54
C ILE A 6 -22.90 9.68 -16.32
N PHE A 7 -22.30 10.35 -17.31
CA PHE A 7 -20.95 10.89 -17.18
C PHE A 7 -20.91 12.01 -16.14
N MET A 8 -21.84 12.96 -16.20
CA MET A 8 -21.95 14.06 -15.22
C MET A 8 -22.15 13.55 -13.79
N MET A 9 -22.93 12.48 -13.58
CA MET A 9 -23.12 11.88 -12.25
C MET A 9 -21.85 11.28 -11.66
N ALA A 10 -20.99 10.70 -12.50
CA ALA A 10 -19.70 10.16 -12.06
C ALA A 10 -18.64 11.26 -11.89
N ASP A 11 -18.56 12.20 -12.84
CA ASP A 11 -17.59 13.31 -12.85
C ASP A 11 -17.83 14.29 -11.68
N SER A 12 -19.10 14.56 -11.36
CA SER A 12 -19.47 15.38 -10.20
C SER A 12 -19.23 14.71 -8.84
N GLY A 13 -18.90 13.41 -8.81
CA GLY A 13 -18.77 12.65 -7.57
C GLY A 13 -20.09 12.39 -6.83
N ALA A 14 -21.25 12.77 -7.39
CA ALA A 14 -22.54 12.63 -6.74
C ALA A 14 -22.89 11.16 -6.49
N ARG A 15 -22.85 10.33 -7.54
CA ARG A 15 -22.99 8.87 -7.48
C ARG A 15 -22.62 8.26 -8.81
N GLY A 16 -21.60 7.42 -8.84
CA GLY A 16 -21.13 6.83 -10.09
C GLY A 16 -19.65 6.45 -9.98
N SER A 17 -19.22 5.51 -10.81
CA SER A 17 -17.80 5.16 -10.94
C SER A 17 -17.52 4.70 -12.37
N ALA A 18 -16.25 4.75 -12.78
CA ALA A 18 -15.82 4.22 -14.07
C ALA A 18 -16.22 2.74 -14.27
N ALA A 19 -16.23 1.95 -13.19
CA ALA A 19 -16.68 0.56 -13.22
C ALA A 19 -18.19 0.44 -13.56
N GLN A 20 -19.03 1.30 -12.99
CA GLN A 20 -20.47 1.33 -13.29
C GLN A 20 -20.73 1.82 -14.72
N ILE A 21 -20.01 2.84 -15.18
CA ILE A 21 -20.11 3.33 -16.56
C ILE A 21 -19.73 2.22 -17.55
N ARG A 22 -18.64 1.48 -17.28
CA ARG A 22 -18.21 0.34 -18.11
C ARG A 22 -19.33 -0.70 -18.26
N GLN A 23 -20.02 -1.06 -17.18
CA GLN A 23 -21.11 -2.04 -17.23
C GLN A 23 -22.37 -1.51 -17.96
N LEU A 24 -22.62 -0.20 -17.93
CA LEU A 24 -23.78 0.43 -18.56
C LEU A 24 -23.60 0.63 -20.08
N ALA A 25 -22.42 1.07 -20.50
CA ALA A 25 -22.18 1.56 -21.86
C ALA A 25 -21.06 0.84 -22.63
N GLY A 26 -20.23 0.03 -21.95
CA GLY A 26 -19.13 -0.72 -22.55
C GLY A 26 -19.42 -2.21 -22.60
N MET A 27 -18.95 -2.93 -21.58
CA MET A 27 -19.18 -4.36 -21.41
C MET A 27 -19.24 -4.70 -19.92
N ARG A 28 -19.96 -5.75 -19.54
CA ARG A 28 -20.00 -6.21 -18.15
C ARG A 28 -18.71 -6.92 -17.71
N GLY A 29 -18.06 -7.64 -18.61
CA GLY A 29 -16.71 -8.20 -18.42
C GLY A 29 -16.66 -9.56 -17.72
N LEU A 30 -15.55 -9.82 -17.02
CA LEU A 30 -15.24 -11.09 -16.37
C LEU A 30 -15.87 -11.20 -14.98
N MET A 31 -16.43 -12.38 -14.69
CA MET A 31 -17.09 -12.67 -13.41
C MET A 31 -16.26 -13.62 -12.54
N ALA A 32 -16.32 -13.46 -11.22
CA ALA A 32 -15.72 -14.41 -10.28
C ALA A 32 -16.68 -15.55 -9.91
N LYS A 33 -16.15 -16.77 -9.81
CA LYS A 33 -16.83 -17.93 -9.20
C LYS A 33 -16.88 -17.79 -7.67
N PRO A 34 -17.72 -18.58 -6.96
CA PRO A 34 -17.79 -18.56 -5.50
C PRO A 34 -16.47 -18.93 -4.79
N ASP A 35 -15.58 -19.66 -5.47
CA ASP A 35 -14.24 -20.02 -5.00
C ASP A 35 -13.20 -18.89 -5.20
N GLY A 36 -13.57 -17.78 -5.84
CA GLY A 36 -12.71 -16.63 -6.13
C GLY A 36 -11.96 -16.71 -7.47
N SER A 37 -12.02 -17.84 -8.18
CA SER A 37 -11.43 -17.97 -9.51
C SER A 37 -12.23 -17.18 -10.55
N ILE A 38 -11.58 -16.72 -11.62
CA ILE A 38 -12.25 -15.98 -12.70
C ILE A 38 -12.88 -16.97 -13.68
N ILE A 39 -14.12 -16.70 -14.09
CA ILE A 39 -14.81 -17.43 -15.15
C ILE A 39 -14.23 -17.00 -16.48
N GLU A 40 -13.71 -17.97 -17.24
CA GLU A 40 -13.07 -17.73 -18.54
C GLU A 40 -14.03 -17.18 -19.60
N THR A 41 -15.33 -17.45 -19.47
CA THR A 41 -16.36 -16.94 -20.39
C THR A 41 -16.78 -15.52 -19.99
N PRO A 42 -16.41 -14.47 -20.76
CA PRO A 42 -16.76 -13.10 -20.43
C PRO A 42 -18.21 -12.77 -20.82
N ILE A 43 -18.80 -11.79 -20.14
CA ILE A 43 -20.04 -11.14 -20.56
C ILE A 43 -19.67 -9.94 -21.44
N THR A 44 -19.75 -10.12 -22.75
CA THR A 44 -19.43 -9.08 -23.74
C THR A 44 -20.50 -7.99 -23.80
N ALA A 45 -21.75 -8.34 -23.51
CA ALA A 45 -22.86 -7.40 -23.52
C ALA A 45 -22.79 -6.40 -22.34
N ASN A 46 -23.37 -5.21 -22.55
CA ASN A 46 -23.64 -4.23 -21.50
C ASN A 46 -25.13 -4.23 -21.08
N PHE A 47 -25.46 -3.46 -20.03
CA PHE A 47 -26.85 -3.40 -19.55
C PHE A 47 -27.83 -2.76 -20.53
N ARG A 48 -27.37 -1.92 -21.47
CA ARG A 48 -28.21 -1.35 -22.51
C ARG A 48 -28.58 -2.38 -23.57
N GLU A 49 -27.66 -3.28 -23.93
CA GLU A 49 -27.86 -4.38 -24.87
C GLU A 49 -28.68 -5.53 -24.27
N GLY A 50 -28.63 -5.68 -22.94
CA GLY A 50 -29.34 -6.73 -22.21
C GLY A 50 -28.49 -7.99 -22.02
N LEU A 51 -28.90 -8.84 -21.08
CA LEU A 51 -28.21 -10.08 -20.75
C LEU A 51 -29.07 -11.28 -21.13
N ASN A 52 -28.47 -12.28 -21.78
CA ASN A 52 -29.14 -13.55 -22.01
C ASN A 52 -29.20 -14.39 -20.70
N VAL A 53 -30.00 -15.46 -20.71
CA VAL A 53 -30.24 -16.29 -19.50
C VAL A 53 -28.94 -16.82 -18.90
N LEU A 54 -27.99 -17.27 -19.73
CA LEU A 54 -26.72 -17.81 -19.27
C LEU A 54 -25.83 -16.73 -18.65
N GLN A 55 -25.70 -15.57 -19.30
CA GLN A 55 -24.92 -14.43 -18.81
C GLN A 55 -25.49 -13.90 -17.48
N TYR A 56 -26.82 -13.80 -17.39
CA TYR A 56 -27.48 -13.42 -16.14
C TYR A 56 -27.18 -14.46 -15.05
N PHE A 57 -27.37 -15.74 -15.33
CA PHE A 57 -27.12 -16.83 -14.37
C PHE A 57 -25.67 -16.86 -13.86
N ILE A 58 -24.70 -16.71 -14.76
CA ILE A 58 -23.26 -16.60 -14.41
C ILE A 58 -23.03 -15.41 -13.46
N SER A 59 -23.65 -14.26 -13.73
CA SER A 59 -23.49 -13.07 -12.88
C SER A 59 -24.07 -13.22 -11.47
N THR A 60 -25.06 -14.11 -11.28
CA THR A 60 -25.68 -14.32 -9.96
C THR A 60 -24.74 -15.00 -8.95
N HIS A 61 -23.78 -15.81 -9.42
CA HIS A 61 -22.85 -16.52 -8.53
C HIS A 61 -21.96 -15.55 -7.76
N GLY A 62 -21.31 -14.62 -8.48
CA GLY A 62 -20.48 -13.57 -7.89
C GLY A 62 -21.29 -12.62 -7.01
N ALA A 63 -22.49 -12.23 -7.46
CA ALA A 63 -23.37 -11.35 -6.70
C ALA A 63 -23.84 -11.98 -5.38
N ARG A 64 -24.28 -13.25 -5.41
CA ARG A 64 -24.72 -13.98 -4.21
C ARG A 64 -23.58 -14.17 -3.21
N LYS A 65 -22.38 -14.52 -3.69
CA LYS A 65 -21.18 -14.63 -2.85
C LYS A 65 -20.83 -13.30 -2.20
N GLY A 66 -20.83 -12.21 -2.98
CA GLY A 66 -20.58 -10.85 -2.47
C GLY A 66 -21.58 -10.41 -1.39
N LEU A 67 -22.87 -10.67 -1.61
CA LEU A 67 -23.92 -10.37 -0.62
C LEU A 67 -23.82 -11.23 0.64
N ALA A 68 -23.54 -12.53 0.49
CA ALA A 68 -23.33 -13.43 1.63
C ALA A 68 -22.09 -13.03 2.44
N ASP A 69 -20.97 -12.73 1.78
CA ASP A 69 -19.75 -12.26 2.43
C ASP A 69 -19.97 -10.93 3.14
N THR A 70 -20.74 -10.01 2.54
CA THR A 70 -21.13 -8.76 3.17
C THR A 70 -21.88 -9.03 4.47
N ALA A 71 -22.88 -9.90 4.44
CA ALA A 71 -23.67 -10.25 5.64
C ALA A 71 -22.81 -10.92 6.73
N LEU A 72 -21.92 -11.85 6.35
CA LEU A 72 -21.10 -12.63 7.30
C LEU A 72 -19.93 -11.82 7.86
N LYS A 73 -19.17 -11.11 7.01
CA LYS A 73 -17.95 -10.40 7.44
C LYS A 73 -18.25 -9.15 8.26
N THR A 74 -19.43 -8.56 8.10
CA THR A 74 -19.91 -7.46 8.96
C THR A 74 -19.90 -7.87 10.44
N ALA A 75 -20.33 -9.11 10.74
CA ALA A 75 -20.32 -9.62 12.12
C ALA A 75 -18.90 -9.72 12.70
N ASN A 76 -17.92 -10.13 11.90
CA ASN A 76 -16.52 -10.21 12.32
C ASN A 76 -15.94 -8.82 12.63
N SER A 77 -16.25 -7.82 11.79
CA SER A 77 -15.84 -6.43 12.02
C SER A 77 -16.49 -5.86 13.29
N GLY A 78 -17.80 -6.06 13.48
CA GLY A 78 -18.50 -5.62 14.68
C GLY A 78 -17.98 -6.31 15.96
N TYR A 79 -17.66 -7.60 15.89
CA TYR A 79 -17.05 -8.33 17.00
C TYR A 79 -15.65 -7.81 17.34
N LEU A 80 -14.84 -7.49 16.33
CA LEU A 80 -13.54 -6.85 16.51
C LEU A 80 -13.70 -5.50 17.20
N THR A 81 -14.63 -4.64 16.75
CA THR A 81 -14.91 -3.34 17.38
C THR A 81 -15.26 -3.50 18.86
N ARG A 82 -16.10 -4.48 19.20
CA ARG A 82 -16.43 -4.78 20.61
C ARG A 82 -15.17 -5.11 21.42
N ARG A 83 -14.31 -6.00 20.90
CA ARG A 83 -13.04 -6.34 21.55
C ARG A 83 -12.08 -5.16 21.66
N LEU A 84 -12.02 -4.29 20.65
CA LEU A 84 -11.21 -3.06 20.68
C LEU A 84 -11.69 -2.13 21.80
N VAL A 85 -13.00 -1.96 21.96
CA VAL A 85 -13.58 -1.17 23.06
C VAL A 85 -13.29 -1.83 24.42
N ASP A 86 -13.46 -3.15 24.54
CA ASP A 86 -13.20 -3.87 25.80
C ASP A 86 -11.75 -3.65 26.30
N VAL A 87 -10.77 -3.55 25.38
CA VAL A 87 -9.35 -3.31 25.70
C VAL A 87 -9.04 -1.82 25.91
N ALA A 88 -9.69 -0.94 25.15
CA ALA A 88 -9.35 0.48 25.12
C ALA A 88 -10.16 1.36 26.09
N GLN A 89 -11.27 0.86 26.67
CA GLN A 89 -12.20 1.67 27.47
C GLN A 89 -11.57 2.38 28.67
N ASP A 90 -10.51 1.83 29.25
CA ASP A 90 -9.82 2.41 30.41
C ASP A 90 -8.87 3.55 30.04
N LEU A 91 -8.65 3.81 28.74
CA LEU A 91 -7.79 4.87 28.26
C LEU A 91 -8.55 6.22 28.22
N VAL A 92 -8.39 6.97 29.31
CA VAL A 92 -8.95 8.31 29.51
C VAL A 92 -7.82 9.32 29.67
N VAL A 93 -8.05 10.57 29.24
CA VAL A 93 -7.10 11.66 29.52
C VAL A 93 -7.18 12.03 31.00
N THR A 94 -6.13 11.79 31.77
CA THR A 94 -6.16 11.97 33.24
C THR A 94 -5.37 13.18 33.73
N GLU A 95 -4.38 13.63 32.97
CA GLU A 95 -3.52 14.77 33.32
C GLU A 95 -3.12 15.58 32.08
N VAL A 96 -2.55 16.76 32.27
CA VAL A 96 -2.16 17.63 31.14
C VAL A 96 -0.83 17.20 30.53
N ASP A 97 0.16 16.90 31.37
CA ASP A 97 1.52 16.57 30.93
C ASP A 97 2.18 15.56 31.88
N CYS A 98 2.60 14.40 31.35
CA CYS A 98 3.34 13.41 32.13
C CYS A 98 4.83 13.73 32.30
N GLY A 99 5.35 14.79 31.67
CA GLY A 99 6.75 15.21 31.79
C GLY A 99 7.74 14.42 30.93
N THR A 100 7.29 13.41 30.18
CA THR A 100 8.16 12.65 29.29
C THR A 100 8.77 13.53 28.21
N ARG A 101 10.05 13.29 27.92
CA ARG A 101 10.78 13.87 26.79
C ARG A 101 10.94 12.87 25.63
N GLU A 102 10.46 11.64 25.83
CA GLU A 102 10.49 10.63 24.79
C GLU A 102 9.37 10.87 23.77
N GLY A 103 9.73 10.72 22.50
CA GLY A 103 8.81 10.86 21.40
C GLY A 103 9.07 9.84 20.32
N THR A 104 8.16 9.79 19.35
CA THR A 104 8.27 8.96 18.16
C THR A 104 8.71 9.84 16.99
N LEU A 105 9.72 9.38 16.24
CA LEU A 105 10.13 10.01 15.00
C LEU A 105 9.03 9.80 13.94
N MET A 106 8.48 10.90 13.44
CA MET A 106 7.51 10.91 12.34
C MET A 106 8.19 11.43 11.08
N THR A 107 7.93 10.73 9.98
CA THR A 107 8.39 11.06 8.61
C THR A 107 7.21 11.00 7.66
N SER A 108 7.31 11.53 6.45
CA SER A 108 6.35 11.21 5.38
C SER A 108 6.32 9.70 5.09
N ILE A 109 5.17 9.19 4.66
CA ILE A 109 5.05 7.82 4.14
C ILE A 109 5.19 7.90 2.63
N ILE A 110 6.26 7.31 2.12
CA ILE A 110 6.60 7.30 0.69
C ILE A 110 6.55 5.86 0.22
N GLU A 111 5.66 5.55 -0.72
CA GLU A 111 5.55 4.22 -1.34
C GLU A 111 5.55 4.36 -2.86
N GLY A 112 6.45 3.65 -3.52
CA GLY A 112 6.49 3.62 -4.99
C GLY A 112 6.76 4.99 -5.61
N GLY A 113 7.53 5.85 -4.93
CA GLY A 113 7.85 7.21 -5.40
C GLY A 113 6.68 8.20 -5.37
N GLU A 114 5.56 7.81 -4.77
CA GLU A 114 4.50 8.74 -4.39
C GLU A 114 4.52 8.94 -2.87
N VAL A 115 4.36 10.20 -2.47
CA VAL A 115 4.10 10.53 -1.07
C VAL A 115 2.64 10.13 -0.81
N VAL A 116 2.45 8.96 -0.18
CA VAL A 116 1.12 8.45 0.17
C VAL A 116 0.49 9.31 1.26
N GLU A 117 1.28 9.66 2.27
CA GLU A 117 0.86 10.54 3.35
C GLU A 117 1.99 11.54 3.66
N PRO A 118 1.77 12.85 3.42
CA PRO A 118 2.77 13.86 3.69
C PRO A 118 2.96 14.07 5.18
N LEU A 119 4.15 14.54 5.59
CA LEU A 119 4.47 14.79 7.01
C LEU A 119 3.41 15.69 7.67
N ARG A 120 2.93 16.71 6.95
CA ARG A 120 1.92 17.66 7.43
C ARG A 120 0.66 16.99 7.99
N GLU A 121 0.16 15.95 7.33
CA GLU A 121 -1.06 15.26 7.74
C GLU A 121 -0.81 14.36 8.95
N ARG A 122 0.39 13.76 9.04
CA ARG A 122 0.78 12.88 10.14
C ARG A 122 1.01 13.60 11.47
N VAL A 123 1.52 14.83 11.39
CA VAL A 123 1.91 15.62 12.57
C VAL A 123 0.85 16.63 13.01
N LEU A 124 -0.16 16.92 12.17
CA LEU A 124 -1.24 17.84 12.51
C LEU A 124 -1.93 17.44 13.81
N GLY A 125 -2.05 18.38 14.73
CA GLY A 125 -2.67 18.19 16.04
C GLY A 125 -1.81 17.46 17.07
N ARG A 126 -0.59 17.03 16.72
CA ARG A 126 0.34 16.41 17.69
C ARG A 126 1.15 17.47 18.44
N VAL A 127 1.82 17.05 19.50
CA VAL A 127 2.71 17.90 20.31
C VAL A 127 4.16 17.53 20.04
N THR A 128 5.04 18.52 19.94
CA THR A 128 6.48 18.29 19.78
C THR A 128 7.12 17.74 21.05
N ALA A 129 8.02 16.77 20.91
CA ALA A 129 8.80 16.25 22.04
C ALA A 129 10.15 16.98 22.21
N GLY A 130 10.68 17.56 21.13
CA GLY A 130 11.93 18.32 21.12
C GLY A 130 11.80 19.62 20.34
N ASP A 131 12.77 20.50 20.53
CA ASP A 131 12.84 21.78 19.83
C ASP A 131 13.08 21.55 18.34
N ILE A 132 12.33 22.28 17.50
CA ILE A 132 12.51 22.24 16.05
C ILE A 132 13.42 23.40 15.67
N VAL A 133 14.58 23.07 15.11
CA VAL A 133 15.50 24.05 14.54
C VAL A 133 15.29 24.19 13.04
N LYS A 134 15.47 25.40 12.51
CA LYS A 134 15.40 25.62 11.07
C LYS A 134 16.58 24.91 10.37
N PRO A 135 16.35 24.12 9.31
CA PRO A 135 17.42 23.53 8.53
C PRO A 135 18.40 24.61 8.04
N GLY A 136 19.68 24.47 8.41
CA GLY A 136 20.75 25.39 8.02
C GLY A 136 20.96 26.61 8.93
N THR A 137 20.14 26.82 9.97
CA THR A 137 20.41 27.85 11.00
C THR A 137 20.25 27.29 12.41
N ASP A 138 20.89 27.91 13.40
CA ASP A 138 20.77 27.53 14.82
C ASP A 138 19.56 28.20 15.51
N THR A 139 18.55 28.56 14.71
CA THR A 139 17.36 29.28 15.20
C THR A 139 16.26 28.28 15.51
N VAL A 140 15.84 28.24 16.77
CA VAL A 140 14.69 27.44 17.22
C VAL A 140 13.40 28.08 16.70
N LEU A 141 12.64 27.33 15.90
CA LEU A 141 11.35 27.74 15.34
C LEU A 141 10.20 27.46 16.30
N LEU A 142 10.23 26.29 16.92
CA LEU A 142 9.18 25.79 17.79
C LEU A 142 9.80 25.11 19.00
N GLN A 143 9.28 25.42 20.18
CA GLN A 143 9.78 24.80 21.41
C GLN A 143 9.14 23.44 21.62
N ALA A 144 9.82 22.59 22.40
CA ALA A 144 9.24 21.33 22.85
C ALA A 144 7.96 21.58 23.68
N GLY A 145 6.90 20.84 23.36
CA GLY A 145 5.64 20.88 24.10
C GLY A 145 4.54 21.74 23.46
N ASP A 146 4.81 22.35 22.31
CA ASP A 146 3.82 23.09 21.53
C ASP A 146 2.98 22.17 20.63
N VAL A 147 1.70 22.53 20.46
CA VAL A 147 0.76 21.81 19.59
C VAL A 147 0.94 22.27 18.15
N LEU A 148 1.04 21.32 17.22
CA LEU A 148 1.15 21.58 15.79
C LEU A 148 -0.25 21.87 15.21
N ASP A 149 -0.49 23.13 14.86
CA ASP A 149 -1.69 23.58 14.15
C ASP A 149 -1.44 23.67 12.63
N GLU A 150 -2.46 24.02 11.86
CA GLU A 150 -2.37 24.17 10.42
C GLU A 150 -1.33 25.22 10.00
N THR A 151 -1.15 26.27 10.81
CA THR A 151 -0.20 27.36 10.58
C THR A 151 1.24 26.87 10.72
N TRP A 152 1.54 26.17 11.82
CA TRP A 152 2.84 25.60 12.10
C TRP A 152 3.21 24.53 11.08
N VAL A 153 2.25 23.68 10.75
CA VAL A 153 2.44 22.63 9.75
C VAL A 153 2.77 23.21 8.36
N ALA A 154 2.11 24.29 7.94
CA ALA A 154 2.44 24.98 6.69
C ALA A 154 3.85 25.60 6.70
N GLN A 155 4.27 26.20 7.82
CA GLN A 155 5.64 26.72 7.97
C GLN A 155 6.69 25.60 7.94
N LEU A 156 6.42 24.47 8.60
CA LEU A 156 7.31 23.31 8.59
C LEU A 156 7.50 22.74 7.17
N GLU A 157 6.44 22.76 6.37
CA GLU A 157 6.49 22.34 4.96
C GLU A 157 7.28 23.33 4.10
N GLU A 158 7.08 24.65 4.26
CA GLU A 158 7.83 25.69 3.52
C GLU A 158 9.34 25.65 3.83
N ILE A 159 9.67 25.38 5.09
CA ILE A 159 11.05 25.27 5.57
C ILE A 159 11.69 23.94 5.13
N GLY A 160 10.86 22.96 4.74
CA GLY A 160 11.29 21.63 4.32
C GLY A 160 11.84 20.82 5.50
N VAL A 161 11.09 20.72 6.60
CA VAL A 161 11.41 19.77 7.67
C VAL A 161 10.89 18.38 7.27
N ASP A 162 11.77 17.39 7.15
CA ASP A 162 11.40 16.06 6.64
C ASP A 162 11.03 15.06 7.75
N GLN A 163 11.54 15.30 8.96
CA GLN A 163 11.34 14.44 10.11
C GLN A 163 11.17 15.25 11.38
N LEU A 164 10.33 14.76 12.28
CA LEU A 164 10.01 15.46 13.51
C LEU A 164 9.73 14.47 14.64
N VAL A 165 10.26 14.77 15.83
CA VAL A 165 9.99 13.95 17.02
C VAL A 165 8.76 14.51 17.73
N VAL A 166 7.65 13.77 17.65
CA VAL A 166 6.39 14.12 18.33
C VAL A 166 6.20 13.26 19.57
N ARG A 167 5.44 13.77 20.54
CA ARG A 167 4.93 12.94 21.62
C ARG A 167 3.92 11.92 21.09
N SER A 168 3.87 10.78 21.78
CA SER A 168 3.03 9.65 21.40
C SER A 168 2.29 9.11 22.61
N ALA A 169 1.14 8.49 22.35
CA ALA A 169 0.41 7.72 23.36
C ALA A 169 1.23 6.55 23.91
N ILE A 170 2.14 6.00 23.11
CA ILE A 170 2.96 4.84 23.48
C ILE A 170 4.10 5.23 24.43
N THR A 171 4.69 6.42 24.24
CA THR A 171 5.78 6.94 25.08
C THR A 171 5.26 7.70 26.30
N CYS A 172 3.97 7.59 26.61
CA CYS A 172 3.36 8.30 27.74
C CYS A 172 3.71 7.61 29.06
N GLU A 173 4.22 8.39 30.03
CA GLU A 173 4.60 7.88 31.36
C GLU A 173 3.44 7.91 32.38
N THR A 174 2.24 8.34 31.97
CA THR A 174 1.04 8.31 32.82
C THR A 174 0.67 6.87 33.17
N ARG A 175 0.54 6.56 34.47
CA ARG A 175 0.31 5.18 34.95
C ARG A 175 -1.07 4.63 34.60
N TYR A 176 -2.11 5.45 34.67
CA TYR A 176 -3.49 5.09 34.36
C TYR A 176 -4.07 6.16 33.44
N GLY A 177 -4.31 5.79 32.18
CA GLY A 177 -4.76 6.72 31.14
C GLY A 177 -3.60 7.31 30.34
N ILE A 178 -3.80 8.53 29.84
CA ILE A 178 -2.84 9.25 29.00
C ILE A 178 -2.85 10.74 29.36
N CYS A 179 -1.73 11.44 29.19
CA CYS A 179 -1.73 12.89 29.33
C CYS A 179 -2.20 13.61 28.06
N ALA A 180 -2.77 14.80 28.22
CA ALA A 180 -3.30 15.60 27.10
C ALA A 180 -2.23 15.91 26.04
N LYS A 181 -1.00 16.21 26.45
CA LYS A 181 0.11 16.46 25.51
C LYS A 181 0.58 15.24 24.71
N CYS A 182 0.45 14.02 25.24
CA CYS A 182 0.83 12.80 24.50
C CYS A 182 -0.23 12.41 23.46
N TYR A 183 -1.49 12.78 23.69
CA TYR A 183 -2.57 12.62 22.71
C TYR A 183 -2.58 13.75 21.69
N GLY A 184 -2.52 15.00 22.15
CA GLY A 184 -2.59 16.20 21.35
C GLY A 184 -4.02 16.75 21.20
N ARG A 185 -4.38 17.08 19.97
CA ARG A 185 -5.63 17.76 19.60
C ARG A 185 -6.79 16.77 19.50
N ASP A 186 -7.95 17.17 20.01
CA ASP A 186 -9.22 16.51 19.70
C ASP A 186 -9.59 16.81 18.24
N LEU A 187 -9.58 15.78 17.39
CA LEU A 187 -9.88 15.91 15.96
C LEU A 187 -11.35 16.22 15.68
N ALA A 188 -12.28 15.99 16.62
CA ALA A 188 -13.69 16.29 16.45
C ALA A 188 -14.01 17.75 16.79
N ARG A 189 -13.30 18.34 17.76
CA ARG A 189 -13.58 19.70 18.27
C ARG A 189 -12.52 20.73 17.91
N GLY A 190 -11.33 20.30 17.53
CA GLY A 190 -10.26 21.17 17.04
C GLY A 190 -9.48 21.92 18.12
N HIS A 191 -9.64 21.60 19.41
CA HIS A 191 -8.81 22.14 20.49
C HIS A 191 -7.95 21.04 21.14
N LEU A 192 -7.00 21.39 22.01
CA LEU A 192 -6.26 20.41 22.81
C LEU A 192 -7.24 19.53 23.60
N VAL A 193 -6.99 18.22 23.67
CA VAL A 193 -7.92 17.29 24.34
C VAL A 193 -8.11 17.66 25.81
N ASN A 194 -9.37 17.59 26.27
CA ASN A 194 -9.71 17.90 27.65
C ASN A 194 -9.40 16.72 28.58
N VAL A 195 -9.07 17.04 29.83
CA VAL A 195 -8.99 16.03 30.90
C VAL A 195 -10.39 15.45 31.13
N GLY A 196 -10.48 14.12 31.19
CA GLY A 196 -11.72 13.36 31.31
C GLY A 196 -12.24 12.78 29.99
N GLU A 197 -11.64 13.12 28.83
CA GLU A 197 -12.09 12.58 27.54
C GLU A 197 -11.72 11.10 27.41
N ALA A 198 -12.69 10.26 27.04
CA ALA A 198 -12.52 8.82 26.86
C ALA A 198 -11.92 8.47 25.49
N VAL A 199 -10.67 8.88 25.27
CA VAL A 199 -9.96 8.74 23.98
C VAL A 199 -9.82 7.30 23.50
N GLY A 200 -9.78 6.31 24.39
CA GLY A 200 -9.73 4.91 23.99
C GLY A 200 -11.00 4.42 23.30
N VAL A 201 -12.18 4.81 23.80
CA VAL A 201 -13.46 4.48 23.15
C VAL A 201 -13.58 5.17 21.80
N ILE A 202 -13.16 6.45 21.73
CA ILE A 202 -13.14 7.22 20.48
C ILE A 202 -12.25 6.52 19.45
N ALA A 203 -11.02 6.15 19.81
CA ALA A 203 -10.08 5.47 18.92
C ALA A 203 -10.62 4.11 18.44
N ALA A 204 -11.22 3.31 19.32
CA ALA A 204 -11.82 2.03 18.95
C ALA A 204 -12.97 2.19 17.94
N GLN A 205 -13.80 3.22 18.09
CA GLN A 205 -14.87 3.53 17.16
C GLN A 205 -14.34 4.04 15.82
N SER A 206 -13.33 4.92 15.83
CA SER A 206 -12.68 5.44 14.63
C SER A 206 -12.00 4.37 13.78
N ILE A 207 -11.68 3.20 14.35
CA ILE A 207 -11.22 2.02 13.60
C ILE A 207 -12.40 1.13 13.20
N GLY A 208 -13.31 0.86 14.14
CA GLY A 208 -14.37 -0.12 13.98
C GLY A 208 -15.48 0.27 13.03
N GLU A 209 -15.94 1.52 13.04
CA GLU A 209 -17.00 2.01 12.16
C GLU A 209 -16.55 2.03 10.69
N PRO A 210 -15.38 2.62 10.34
CA PRO A 210 -14.88 2.58 8.97
C PRO A 210 -14.55 1.17 8.50
N GLY A 211 -13.98 0.32 9.37
CA GLY A 211 -13.71 -1.08 9.04
C GLY A 211 -14.98 -1.85 8.66
N THR A 212 -16.05 -1.67 9.44
CA THR A 212 -17.35 -2.29 9.17
C THR A 212 -17.95 -1.73 7.89
N GLN A 213 -17.86 -0.42 7.67
CA GLN A 213 -18.32 0.24 6.46
C GLN A 213 -17.59 -0.26 5.20
N LEU A 214 -16.27 -0.43 5.26
CA LEU A 214 -15.46 -0.95 4.16
C LEU A 214 -15.83 -2.39 3.83
N THR A 215 -16.04 -3.25 4.84
CA THR A 215 -16.51 -4.62 4.58
C THR A 215 -17.88 -4.64 3.89
N MET A 216 -18.79 -3.73 4.26
CA MET A 216 -20.06 -3.61 3.55
C MET A 216 -19.89 -3.05 2.13
N ARG A 217 -18.98 -2.09 1.93
CA ARG A 217 -18.84 -1.38 0.66
C ARG A 217 -18.05 -2.13 -0.42
N THR A 218 -17.12 -2.99 -0.06
CA THR A 218 -16.21 -3.60 -1.05
C THR A 218 -16.78 -4.88 -1.67
N PHE A 219 -17.54 -5.68 -0.92
CA PHE A 219 -18.01 -6.99 -1.39
C PHE A 219 -19.33 -6.93 -2.19
N HIS A 220 -20.12 -5.86 -2.07
CA HIS A 220 -21.39 -5.73 -2.79
C HIS A 220 -21.22 -5.38 -4.28
N ILE A 221 -20.01 -5.01 -4.73
CA ILE A 221 -19.73 -4.74 -6.16
C ILE A 221 -19.63 -6.06 -6.96
N GLY A 222 -19.61 -7.20 -6.26
CA GLY A 222 -20.35 -8.42 -6.61
C GLY A 222 -20.33 -8.83 -8.09
N GLY A 223 -19.15 -9.15 -8.62
CA GLY A 223 -19.03 -9.92 -9.85
C GLY A 223 -18.00 -9.40 -10.84
N ALA A 224 -17.97 -8.09 -11.12
CA ALA A 224 -17.08 -7.56 -12.15
C ALA A 224 -15.63 -7.45 -11.65
N ALA A 225 -14.77 -8.37 -12.09
CA ALA A 225 -13.35 -8.30 -11.82
C ALA A 225 -12.69 -7.28 -12.78
N SER A 226 -12.01 -6.29 -12.23
CA SER A 226 -11.07 -5.46 -12.99
C SER A 226 -9.68 -5.77 -12.49
N ARG A 227 -8.84 -6.35 -13.35
CA ARG A 227 -7.42 -6.56 -13.05
C ARG A 227 -6.74 -5.19 -13.14
N ALA A 228 -6.14 -4.71 -12.05
CA ALA A 228 -5.19 -3.60 -12.14
C ALA A 228 -4.00 -4.08 -13.00
N ALA A 229 -3.45 -3.19 -13.84
CA ALA A 229 -2.25 -3.50 -14.59
C ALA A 229 -1.13 -3.84 -13.59
N ALA A 230 -0.44 -4.97 -13.79
CA ALA A 230 0.66 -5.35 -12.92
C ALA A 230 1.84 -4.39 -13.19
N VAL A 231 2.32 -3.72 -12.14
CA VAL A 231 3.46 -2.82 -12.23
C VAL A 231 4.71 -3.63 -12.52
N SER A 232 5.40 -3.31 -13.61
CA SER A 232 6.58 -4.03 -14.10
C SER A 232 7.87 -3.22 -14.03
N HIS A 233 7.80 -1.93 -13.70
CA HIS A 233 8.97 -1.06 -13.68
C HIS A 233 8.82 0.06 -12.67
N ILE A 234 9.96 0.66 -12.31
CA ILE A 234 10.05 1.87 -11.50
C ILE A 234 10.57 2.99 -12.39
N GLU A 235 9.75 4.02 -12.56
CA GLU A 235 10.11 5.29 -13.19
C GLU A 235 10.27 6.36 -12.12
N VAL A 236 11.39 7.07 -12.18
CA VAL A 236 11.75 8.16 -11.26
C VAL A 236 10.97 9.41 -11.62
N LYS A 237 10.43 10.14 -10.63
CA LYS A 237 9.66 11.37 -10.90
C LYS A 237 10.45 12.64 -10.63
N SER A 238 11.50 12.56 -9.82
CA SER A 238 12.29 13.69 -9.35
C SER A 238 13.76 13.49 -9.68
N LYS A 239 14.43 14.58 -10.03
CA LYS A 239 15.88 14.59 -10.13
C LYS A 239 16.51 14.30 -8.76
N GLY A 240 17.55 13.49 -8.72
CA GLY A 240 18.25 13.19 -7.48
C GLY A 240 19.38 12.17 -7.64
N THR A 241 19.88 11.68 -6.52
CA THR A 241 20.91 10.65 -6.44
C THR A 241 20.29 9.37 -5.88
N VAL A 242 20.56 8.24 -6.51
CA VAL A 242 20.06 6.94 -6.07
C VAL A 242 20.81 6.47 -4.82
N LYS A 243 20.06 6.04 -3.81
CA LYS A 243 20.57 5.37 -2.62
C LYS A 243 19.90 4.01 -2.46
N LEU A 244 20.69 2.95 -2.52
CA LEU A 244 20.22 1.59 -2.37
C LEU A 244 20.31 1.15 -0.91
N GLN A 245 19.18 0.76 -0.32
CA GLN A 245 19.08 0.31 1.07
C GLN A 245 18.76 -1.19 1.11
N ASN A 246 19.57 -1.97 1.82
CA ASN A 246 19.42 -3.42 1.96
C ASN A 246 19.36 -4.18 0.62
N ILE A 247 19.94 -3.62 -0.45
CA ILE A 247 20.03 -4.26 -1.76
C ILE A 247 21.42 -4.87 -1.96
N LYS A 248 21.44 -6.12 -2.40
CA LYS A 248 22.62 -6.74 -2.97
C LYS A 248 22.48 -6.75 -4.49
N LEU A 249 23.48 -6.18 -5.17
CA LEU A 249 23.54 -6.09 -6.62
C LEU A 249 24.47 -7.15 -7.19
N LEU A 250 24.07 -7.74 -8.30
CA LEU A 250 24.91 -8.59 -9.15
C LEU A 250 25.06 -7.92 -10.51
N ALA A 251 26.28 -7.54 -10.88
CA ALA A 251 26.55 -6.97 -12.20
C ALA A 251 26.39 -8.02 -13.30
N ARG A 252 25.60 -7.71 -14.34
CA ARG A 252 25.47 -8.50 -15.56
C ARG A 252 26.49 -8.04 -16.60
N GLU A 253 26.72 -8.89 -17.60
CA GLU A 253 27.61 -8.58 -18.73
C GLU A 253 27.09 -7.41 -19.57
N ASP A 254 25.78 -7.19 -19.58
CA ASP A 254 25.09 -6.09 -20.29
C ASP A 254 25.25 -4.71 -19.62
N GLY A 255 25.98 -4.63 -18.50
CA GLY A 255 26.15 -3.39 -17.73
C GLY A 255 24.98 -3.02 -16.80
N SER A 256 23.92 -3.84 -16.75
CA SER A 256 22.82 -3.73 -15.78
C SER A 256 23.09 -4.50 -14.50
N PHE A 257 22.39 -4.19 -13.42
CA PHE A 257 22.50 -4.87 -12.13
C PHE A 257 21.26 -5.69 -11.84
N ALA A 258 21.40 -6.93 -11.38
CA ALA A 258 20.28 -7.72 -10.90
C ALA A 258 20.22 -7.71 -9.36
N THR A 259 19.02 -7.56 -8.78
CA THR A 259 18.84 -7.64 -7.33
C THR A 259 18.77 -9.08 -6.84
N VAL A 260 19.52 -9.39 -5.78
CA VAL A 260 19.47 -10.70 -5.11
C VAL A 260 18.92 -10.62 -3.68
N SER A 261 18.41 -9.46 -3.29
CA SER A 261 17.75 -9.19 -2.00
C SER A 261 16.22 -9.25 -2.11
N ARG A 262 15.54 -9.82 -1.10
CA ARG A 262 14.07 -9.88 -1.04
C ARG A 262 13.40 -8.65 -0.41
N SER A 263 14.16 -7.87 0.35
CA SER A 263 13.71 -6.67 1.08
C SER A 263 14.50 -5.44 0.65
N GLY A 264 14.81 -5.36 -0.65
CA GLY A 264 15.57 -4.26 -1.21
C GLY A 264 14.73 -3.00 -1.38
N GLU A 265 15.28 -1.85 -1.03
CA GLU A 265 14.64 -0.56 -1.23
C GLU A 265 15.56 0.39 -2.00
N LEU A 266 14.98 1.13 -2.94
CA LEU A 266 15.65 2.17 -3.71
C LEU A 266 15.06 3.51 -3.25
N ALA A 267 15.90 4.35 -2.67
CA ALA A 267 15.54 5.71 -2.32
C ALA A 267 16.21 6.70 -3.28
N ILE A 268 15.57 7.83 -3.54
CA ILE A 268 16.13 8.92 -4.34
C ILE A 268 16.31 10.11 -3.43
N LEU A 269 17.56 10.54 -3.31
CA LEU A 269 17.98 11.65 -2.49
C LEU A 269 18.06 12.94 -3.30
N ASP A 270 17.61 14.03 -2.71
CA ASP A 270 17.85 15.38 -3.22
C ASP A 270 19.33 15.80 -3.00
N GLU A 271 19.74 16.95 -3.55
CA GLU A 271 21.10 17.51 -3.38
C GLU A 271 21.50 17.72 -1.90
N VAL A 272 20.50 17.87 -1.03
CA VAL A 272 20.66 18.06 0.42
C VAL A 272 20.65 16.72 1.20
N GLY A 273 20.55 15.58 0.51
CA GLY A 273 20.53 14.25 1.11
C GLY A 273 19.17 13.81 1.68
N ARG A 274 18.08 14.50 1.29
CA ARG A 274 16.70 14.21 1.71
C ARG A 274 16.05 13.18 0.81
N GLU A 275 15.37 12.18 1.37
CA GLU A 275 14.65 11.19 0.58
C GLU A 275 13.36 11.79 0.00
N ARG A 276 13.29 11.89 -1.32
CA ARG A 276 12.09 12.33 -2.05
C ARG A 276 11.22 11.17 -2.47
N GLU A 277 11.84 10.10 -2.92
CA GLU A 277 11.16 8.93 -3.45
C GLU A 277 11.73 7.68 -2.80
N ARG A 278 10.85 6.72 -2.50
CA ARG A 278 11.20 5.42 -1.96
C ARG A 278 10.40 4.36 -2.70
N TYR A 279 11.11 3.38 -3.23
CA TYR A 279 10.56 2.29 -4.00
C TYR A 279 11.02 0.96 -3.42
N LYS A 280 10.09 0.01 -3.33
CA LYS A 280 10.44 -1.37 -2.99
C LYS A 280 10.87 -2.09 -4.25
N VAL A 281 12.05 -2.70 -4.23
CA VAL A 281 12.60 -3.42 -5.38
C VAL A 281 12.48 -4.93 -5.13
N PRO A 282 11.74 -5.66 -5.98
CA PRO A 282 11.59 -7.10 -5.82
C PRO A 282 12.89 -7.85 -6.13
N TYR A 283 12.96 -9.10 -5.67
CA TYR A 283 14.08 -9.99 -5.98
C TYR A 283 14.10 -10.29 -7.48
N GLY A 284 15.29 -10.16 -8.09
CA GLY A 284 15.51 -10.42 -9.50
C GLY A 284 15.11 -9.29 -10.44
N ALA A 285 14.76 -8.12 -9.90
CA ALA A 285 14.62 -6.91 -10.68
C ALA A 285 15.97 -6.53 -11.33
N VAL A 286 15.90 -6.02 -12.54
CA VAL A 286 17.03 -5.48 -13.29
C VAL A 286 17.06 -3.97 -13.09
N LEU A 287 18.10 -3.50 -12.41
CA LEU A 287 18.41 -2.10 -12.18
C LEU A 287 19.34 -1.58 -13.27
N SER A 288 19.05 -0.38 -13.79
CA SER A 288 19.89 0.33 -14.78
C SER A 288 20.89 1.29 -14.13
N VAL A 289 20.81 1.46 -12.82
CA VAL A 289 21.57 2.44 -12.03
C VAL A 289 22.29 1.78 -10.85
N ALA A 290 23.46 2.29 -10.49
CA ALA A 290 24.22 1.89 -9.32
C ALA A 290 23.91 2.78 -8.10
N ASP A 291 24.44 2.39 -6.94
CA ASP A 291 24.37 3.21 -5.72
C ASP A 291 25.21 4.49 -5.90
N GLY A 292 24.59 5.65 -5.67
CA GLY A 292 25.22 6.96 -5.87
C GLY A 292 25.08 7.55 -7.27
N ASP A 293 24.40 6.87 -8.21
CA ASP A 293 24.18 7.40 -9.56
C ASP A 293 23.13 8.52 -9.57
N GLY A 294 23.37 9.53 -10.40
CA GLY A 294 22.40 10.60 -10.67
C GLY A 294 21.28 10.13 -11.59
N VAL A 295 20.04 10.50 -11.28
CA VAL A 295 18.85 10.17 -12.05
C VAL A 295 18.06 11.41 -12.42
N GLU A 296 17.47 11.38 -13.62
CA GLU A 296 16.60 12.44 -14.13
C GLU A 296 15.12 11.99 -14.08
N PRO A 297 14.17 12.95 -13.98
CA PRO A 297 12.74 12.66 -14.07
C PRO A 297 12.39 11.91 -15.36
N GLY A 298 11.58 10.86 -15.25
CA GLY A 298 11.15 10.01 -16.35
C GLY A 298 12.09 8.84 -16.67
N GLN A 299 13.20 8.71 -15.95
CA GLN A 299 14.14 7.61 -16.15
C GLN A 299 13.63 6.32 -15.49
N VAL A 300 13.61 5.23 -16.25
CA VAL A 300 13.32 3.90 -15.72
C VAL A 300 14.56 3.33 -15.04
N VAL A 301 14.50 3.19 -13.72
CA VAL A 301 15.62 2.72 -12.89
C VAL A 301 15.59 1.24 -12.58
N ALA A 302 14.40 0.63 -12.55
CA ALA A 302 14.24 -0.80 -12.31
C ALA A 302 13.16 -1.39 -13.21
N ASN A 303 13.36 -2.63 -13.67
CA ASN A 303 12.41 -3.37 -14.48
C ASN A 303 12.37 -4.85 -14.04
N TRP A 304 11.20 -5.46 -14.04
CA TRP A 304 11.00 -6.88 -13.79
C TRP A 304 9.77 -7.39 -14.51
N ASP A 305 9.68 -8.70 -14.69
CA ASP A 305 8.46 -9.33 -15.15
C ASP A 305 7.53 -9.58 -13.95
N PRO A 306 6.30 -9.04 -13.93
CA PRO A 306 5.37 -9.23 -12.82
C PRO A 306 4.88 -10.68 -12.64
N HIS A 307 5.05 -11.53 -13.65
CA HIS A 307 4.53 -12.90 -13.66
C HIS A 307 5.62 -13.94 -13.41
N THR A 308 6.88 -13.54 -13.33
CA THR A 308 8.00 -14.47 -13.10
C THR A 308 8.86 -13.99 -11.95
N HIS A 309 9.25 -14.94 -11.11
CA HIS A 309 10.30 -14.73 -10.10
C HIS A 309 11.56 -15.38 -10.64
N PRO A 310 12.48 -14.64 -11.28
CA PRO A 310 13.65 -15.24 -11.88
C PRO A 310 14.55 -15.81 -10.78
N VAL A 311 15.02 -17.04 -10.94
CA VAL A 311 16.00 -17.65 -10.03
C VAL A 311 17.39 -17.25 -10.53
N ILE A 312 18.13 -16.48 -9.71
CA ILE A 312 19.41 -15.90 -10.09
C ILE A 312 20.53 -16.52 -9.26
N THR A 313 21.63 -16.88 -9.92
CA THR A 313 22.84 -17.40 -9.27
C THR A 313 23.74 -16.24 -8.83
N GLU A 314 24.18 -16.25 -7.57
CA GLU A 314 25.13 -15.25 -7.06
C GLU A 314 26.59 -15.53 -7.49
N VAL A 315 26.88 -16.74 -7.97
CA VAL A 315 28.23 -17.20 -8.31
C VAL A 315 28.35 -17.56 -9.79
N ARG A 316 29.56 -17.35 -10.35
CA ARG A 316 29.91 -17.81 -11.69
C ARG A 316 30.25 -19.30 -11.64
N GLY A 317 29.72 -20.08 -12.58
CA GLY A 317 29.97 -21.50 -12.64
C GLY A 317 29.28 -22.17 -13.83
N LYS A 318 29.46 -23.48 -13.94
CA LYS A 318 28.70 -24.29 -14.91
C LYS A 318 27.39 -24.73 -14.26
N VAL A 319 26.28 -24.46 -14.93
CA VAL A 319 24.97 -24.94 -14.50
C VAL A 319 24.97 -26.46 -14.57
N THR A 320 24.68 -27.10 -13.44
CA THR A 320 24.48 -28.54 -13.33
C THR A 320 23.12 -28.78 -12.72
N PHE A 321 22.34 -29.66 -13.32
CA PHE A 321 21.08 -30.07 -12.74
C PHE A 321 21.33 -31.14 -11.68
N SER A 322 20.84 -30.93 -10.47
CA SER A 322 20.74 -31.95 -9.43
C SER A 322 19.27 -32.33 -9.27
N ASP A 323 18.99 -33.62 -9.14
CA ASP A 323 17.64 -34.14 -8.85
C ASP A 323 16.56 -33.74 -9.89
N ILE A 324 16.99 -33.46 -11.12
CA ILE A 324 16.11 -33.23 -12.27
C ILE A 324 16.24 -34.42 -13.22
N VAL A 325 15.21 -35.28 -13.22
CA VAL A 325 15.09 -36.46 -14.08
C VAL A 325 13.92 -36.24 -15.05
N ASP A 326 14.22 -36.32 -16.35
CA ASP A 326 13.24 -36.14 -17.43
C ASP A 326 12.14 -37.22 -17.34
N GLY A 327 10.89 -36.79 -17.36
CA GLY A 327 9.71 -37.66 -17.21
C GLY A 327 9.29 -37.99 -15.77
N VAL A 328 10.13 -37.72 -14.75
CA VAL A 328 9.80 -37.94 -13.33
C VAL A 328 9.59 -36.62 -12.59
N THR A 329 10.57 -35.71 -12.67
CA THR A 329 10.52 -34.41 -11.98
C THR A 329 10.29 -33.24 -12.92
N VAL A 330 10.51 -33.44 -14.22
CA VAL A 330 10.38 -32.41 -15.25
C VAL A 330 9.70 -33.01 -16.50
N THR A 331 8.82 -32.23 -17.10
CA THR A 331 8.23 -32.51 -18.41
C THR A 331 8.72 -31.48 -19.42
N ARG A 332 9.17 -31.92 -20.58
CA ARG A 332 9.53 -31.02 -21.69
C ARG A 332 8.28 -30.58 -22.43
N HIS A 333 8.10 -29.27 -22.54
CA HIS A 333 7.07 -28.65 -23.35
C HIS A 333 7.73 -27.93 -24.52
N VAL A 334 7.41 -28.36 -25.74
CA VAL A 334 7.84 -27.68 -26.96
C VAL A 334 6.74 -26.69 -27.32
N ASP A 335 7.09 -25.41 -27.39
CA ASP A 335 6.19 -24.39 -27.91
C ASP A 335 6.11 -24.53 -29.43
N GLU A 336 4.92 -24.83 -29.95
CA GLU A 336 4.68 -25.06 -31.39
C GLU A 336 4.91 -23.82 -32.25
N ILE A 337 4.84 -22.61 -31.67
CA ILE A 337 4.98 -21.35 -32.40
C ILE A 337 6.44 -20.91 -32.46
N THR A 338 7.14 -20.98 -31.33
CA THR A 338 8.53 -20.50 -31.23
C THR A 338 9.57 -21.59 -31.46
N GLY A 339 9.17 -22.88 -31.39
CA GLY A 339 10.07 -24.03 -31.45
C GLY A 339 10.98 -24.16 -30.21
N LEU A 340 10.81 -23.29 -29.21
CA LEU A 340 11.61 -23.31 -27.99
C LEU A 340 11.13 -24.45 -27.09
N THR A 341 12.08 -25.23 -26.60
CA THR A 341 11.81 -26.29 -25.62
C THR A 341 11.98 -25.72 -24.22
N SER A 342 10.92 -25.74 -23.43
CA SER A 342 10.92 -25.36 -22.02
C SER A 342 10.77 -26.60 -21.14
N MET A 343 11.42 -26.59 -19.97
CA MET A 343 11.33 -27.67 -18.99
C MET A 343 10.42 -27.22 -17.85
N VAL A 344 9.27 -27.87 -17.70
CA VAL A 344 8.29 -27.57 -16.65
C VAL A 344 8.47 -28.54 -15.50
N ILE A 345 8.76 -28.02 -14.29
CA ILE A 345 8.91 -28.85 -13.09
C ILE A 345 7.56 -29.39 -12.65
N THR A 346 7.47 -30.70 -12.43
CA THR A 346 6.26 -31.39 -11.99
C THR A 346 6.17 -31.35 -10.45
N ASP A 347 5.02 -30.91 -9.93
CA ASP A 347 4.72 -30.88 -8.50
C ASP A 347 4.87 -32.30 -7.92
N PRO A 348 5.51 -32.48 -6.74
CA PRO A 348 5.62 -33.77 -6.05
C PRO A 348 4.34 -34.61 -6.00
N LYS A 349 3.15 -33.97 -5.93
CA LYS A 349 1.86 -34.67 -5.91
C LYS A 349 1.43 -35.28 -7.24
N GLN A 350 1.96 -34.76 -8.35
CA GLN A 350 1.66 -35.22 -9.71
C GLN A 350 2.75 -36.14 -10.27
N ARG A 351 3.85 -36.36 -9.52
CA ARG A 351 4.88 -37.31 -9.89
C ARG A 351 4.29 -38.72 -9.85
N SER A 352 4.49 -39.49 -10.92
CA SER A 352 4.22 -40.92 -10.89
C SER A 352 5.11 -41.56 -9.82
N THR A 353 4.56 -42.40 -8.96
CA THR A 353 5.29 -43.15 -7.93
C THR A 353 6.10 -44.30 -8.55
N ALA A 354 6.90 -44.02 -9.57
CA ALA A 354 7.69 -45.01 -10.28
C ALA A 354 9.17 -44.62 -10.22
N ALA A 355 9.86 -45.34 -9.31
CA ALA A 355 11.30 -45.48 -9.08
C ALA A 355 12.01 -44.34 -8.32
#